data_AF-W8JGY8-F1
#
_entry.id   AF-W8JGY8-F1
#
_cell.length_a   1.000
_cell.length_b   1.000
_cell.length_c   1.000
_cell.angle_alpha   90.00
_cell.angle_beta   90.00
_cell.angle_gamma   90.00
#
_symmetry.space_group_name_H-M   'P 1'
#
loop_
_entity.id
_entity.type
_entity.pdbx_description
1 polymer ?
#
loop_
_entity_poly.entity_id
_entity_poly.type
_entity_poly.pdbx_seq_one_letter_code
_entity_poly.pdbx_strand_id
1 'polypeptide(L)'
;MSVQKNTRWLWQALILSAGLNIVFLLLFYTTIFRKDLYKLQLFSGPLVARSCRVQKIPEDFLDYLSESSLEDLYCLLDENRLFYGRPIKLWALSVAMHTYNIDVASALSHPLVFTELRSGGKTWLLPNLDEKDYCSIRQYLSCQRYPFTSQGLFLTLAKNIDHGLVDEECLYHFCLTEEFLYLRTLLCGAEEQVSTIAALAHMVIRNGEKVFFSLCDKHNRSTAISDQQRRKVLCTYVDLGEPLAALLLLVHDEDWVIHEFTDEVLQSFVFLLPKESPYSKKFISRLLSSPRCHIYQHHEAVIDKDSPIKYEEYVVKEGESLWLIARRFGITVEEIMRENHMNHHRLMPGTRLKLPLKSS
;
A
#
# COMPACT_ATOMS: atom_id res chain seq x y z
N MET A 1 -23.35 -25.58 -70.82
CA MET A 1 -22.80 -24.21 -70.64
C MET A 1 -22.98 -23.63 -69.22
N SER A 2 -23.60 -24.33 -68.26
CA SER A 2 -23.80 -23.82 -66.88
C SER A 2 -22.65 -24.13 -65.90
N VAL A 3 -21.94 -25.25 -66.07
CA VAL A 3 -20.87 -25.71 -65.14
C VAL A 3 -19.64 -24.79 -65.16
N GLN A 4 -19.28 -24.23 -66.33
CA GLN A 4 -18.08 -23.42 -66.50
C GLN A 4 -18.20 -21.99 -65.93
N LYS A 5 -19.43 -21.50 -65.71
CA LYS A 5 -19.70 -20.23 -65.01
C LYS A 5 -19.57 -20.39 -63.50
N ASN A 6 -20.05 -21.50 -62.94
CA ASN A 6 -19.98 -21.76 -61.50
C ASN A 6 -18.54 -21.96 -61.01
N THR A 7 -17.67 -22.60 -61.79
CA THR A 7 -16.25 -22.75 -61.42
C THR A 7 -15.50 -21.44 -61.42
N ARG A 8 -15.78 -20.53 -62.36
CA ARG A 8 -15.17 -19.18 -62.40
C ARG A 8 -15.56 -18.32 -61.19
N TRP A 9 -16.83 -18.39 -60.77
CA TRP A 9 -17.29 -17.67 -59.58
C TRP A 9 -16.64 -18.20 -58.30
N LEU A 10 -16.54 -19.53 -58.16
CA LEU A 10 -15.84 -20.15 -57.02
C LEU A 10 -14.35 -19.75 -56.95
N TRP A 11 -13.66 -19.71 -58.09
CA TRP A 11 -12.27 -19.24 -58.16
C TRP A 11 -12.13 -17.76 -57.77
N GLN A 12 -13.05 -16.90 -58.20
CA GLN A 12 -13.06 -15.49 -57.82
C GLN A 12 -13.32 -15.31 -56.31
N ALA A 13 -14.26 -16.07 -55.74
CA ALA A 13 -14.54 -16.06 -54.31
C ALA A 13 -13.34 -16.57 -53.48
N LEU A 14 -12.64 -17.59 -53.97
CA LEU A 14 -11.44 -18.14 -53.31
C LEU A 14 -10.29 -17.11 -53.31
N ILE A 15 -10.04 -16.44 -54.44
CA ILE A 15 -9.01 -15.40 -54.55
C ILE A 15 -9.35 -14.21 -53.64
N LEU A 16 -10.62 -13.80 -53.60
CA LEU A 16 -11.08 -12.72 -52.72
C LEU A 16 -10.88 -13.08 -51.24
N SER A 17 -11.24 -14.31 -50.85
CA SER A 17 -11.06 -14.82 -49.48
C SER A 17 -9.58 -14.87 -49.09
N ALA A 18 -8.70 -15.38 -49.98
CA ALA A 18 -7.27 -15.42 -49.74
C ALA A 18 -6.67 -14.02 -49.57
N GLY A 19 -7.07 -13.07 -50.43
CA GLY A 19 -6.65 -11.67 -50.32
C GLY A 19 -7.10 -11.02 -49.01
N LEU A 20 -8.37 -11.24 -48.62
CA LEU A 20 -8.93 -10.74 -47.37
C LEU A 20 -8.18 -11.30 -46.15
N ASN A 21 -7.83 -12.59 -46.18
CA ASN A 21 -7.12 -13.25 -45.09
C ASN A 21 -5.68 -12.72 -44.93
N ILE A 22 -5.00 -12.43 -46.04
CA ILE A 22 -3.67 -11.77 -46.03
C ILE A 22 -3.78 -10.37 -45.42
N VAL A 23 -4.81 -9.60 -45.78
CA VAL A 23 -5.06 -8.27 -45.20
C VAL A 23 -5.34 -8.37 -43.71
N PHE A 24 -6.15 -9.34 -43.27
CA PHE A 24 -6.38 -9.57 -41.85
C PHE A 24 -5.12 -10.00 -41.10
N LEU A 25 -4.26 -10.84 -41.70
CA LEU A 25 -2.96 -11.21 -41.13
C LEU A 25 -2.03 -10.00 -41.00
N LEU A 26 -2.03 -9.10 -41.99
CA LEU A 26 -1.28 -7.84 -41.93
C LEU A 26 -1.83 -6.89 -40.86
N LEU A 27 -3.16 -6.76 -40.74
CA LEU A 27 -3.80 -5.96 -39.69
C LEU A 27 -3.56 -6.55 -38.29
N PHE A 28 -3.61 -7.87 -38.15
CA PHE A 28 -3.26 -8.58 -36.91
C PHE A 28 -1.78 -8.39 -36.57
N TYR A 29 -0.88 -8.51 -37.54
CA TYR A 29 0.55 -8.27 -37.35
C TYR A 29 0.82 -6.83 -36.92
N THR A 30 0.20 -5.85 -37.59
CA THR A 30 0.34 -4.42 -37.27
C THR A 30 -0.39 -3.98 -36.00
N THR A 31 -1.32 -4.77 -35.46
CA THR A 31 -1.97 -4.44 -34.17
C THR A 31 -1.24 -5.09 -33.00
N ILE A 32 -0.70 -6.29 -33.17
CA ILE A 32 0.01 -7.02 -32.12
C ILE A 32 1.49 -6.64 -32.06
N PHE A 33 2.23 -6.72 -33.18
CA PHE A 33 3.69 -6.50 -33.18
C PHE A 33 4.09 -5.03 -33.21
N ARG A 34 3.17 -4.12 -33.55
CA ARG A 34 3.45 -2.68 -33.50
C ARG A 34 3.60 -2.17 -32.07
N LYS A 35 3.09 -2.88 -31.04
CA LYS A 35 3.40 -2.58 -29.63
C LYS A 35 4.85 -2.92 -29.26
N ASP A 36 5.50 -3.84 -29.96
CA ASP A 36 6.86 -4.29 -29.65
C ASP A 36 7.94 -3.63 -30.53
N LEU A 37 7.62 -3.18 -31.75
CA LEU A 37 8.60 -2.51 -32.62
C LEU A 37 9.03 -1.11 -32.15
N TYR A 38 8.23 -0.42 -31.32
CA TYR A 38 8.64 0.85 -30.71
C TYR A 38 9.61 0.67 -29.52
N LYS A 39 9.90 -0.56 -29.10
CA LYS A 39 10.97 -0.85 -28.11
C LYS A 39 12.38 -0.94 -28.73
N LEU A 40 12.51 -0.76 -30.05
CA LEU A 40 13.79 -0.84 -30.77
C LEU A 40 14.30 0.50 -31.30
N GLN A 41 14.02 1.61 -30.61
CA GLN A 41 14.89 2.78 -30.70
C GLN A 41 16.13 2.54 -29.82
N LEU A 42 17.03 1.69 -30.32
CA LEU A 42 18.42 1.67 -29.89
C LEU A 42 19.05 3.04 -30.20
N PHE A 43 19.37 3.78 -29.15
CA PHE A 43 20.47 4.74 -29.05
C PHE A 43 20.83 5.52 -30.34
N SER A 44 20.17 6.66 -30.59
CA SER A 44 20.62 7.63 -31.59
C SER A 44 21.57 8.66 -30.99
N GLY A 45 22.69 8.20 -30.45
CA GLY A 45 23.84 9.02 -30.08
C GLY A 45 25.12 8.25 -30.37
N PRO A 46 26.23 8.90 -30.79
CA PRO A 46 27.49 8.21 -30.93
C PRO A 46 27.84 7.52 -29.61
N LEU A 47 28.06 6.19 -29.66
CA LEU A 47 28.59 5.41 -28.55
C LEU A 47 30.02 5.88 -28.25
N VAL A 48 30.13 6.99 -27.54
CA VAL A 48 31.38 7.38 -26.92
C VAL A 48 31.50 6.54 -25.65
N ALA A 49 32.08 5.36 -25.77
CA ALA A 49 32.67 4.68 -24.63
C ALA A 49 33.87 5.53 -24.16
N ARG A 50 33.61 6.63 -23.44
CA ARG A 50 34.62 7.21 -22.58
C ARG A 50 34.85 6.15 -21.51
N SER A 51 35.99 5.50 -21.57
CA SER A 51 36.57 4.75 -20.47
C SER A 51 36.75 5.70 -19.29
N CYS A 52 35.65 5.99 -18.58
CA CYS A 52 35.70 6.67 -17.30
C CYS A 52 36.38 5.70 -16.36
N ARG A 53 37.70 5.88 -16.16
CA ARG A 53 38.38 5.41 -14.97
C ARG A 53 37.66 6.08 -13.80
N VAL A 54 36.64 5.43 -13.26
CA VAL A 54 35.99 5.85 -12.02
C VAL A 54 37.11 5.81 -10.98
N GLN A 55 37.53 6.99 -10.51
CA GLN A 55 38.42 7.08 -9.35
C GLN A 55 37.74 6.30 -8.22
N LYS A 56 38.51 5.52 -7.47
CA LYS A 56 38.00 4.68 -6.39
C LYS A 56 37.13 5.54 -5.46
N ILE A 57 35.82 5.32 -5.49
CA ILE A 57 34.85 6.07 -4.69
C ILE A 57 35.04 5.62 -3.24
N PRO A 58 35.25 6.52 -2.27
CA PRO A 58 35.25 6.17 -0.86
C PRO A 58 33.94 5.49 -0.47
N GLU A 59 34.02 4.43 0.33
CA GLU A 59 32.84 3.66 0.73
C GLU A 59 31.80 4.55 1.44
N ASP A 60 32.27 5.53 2.20
CA ASP A 60 31.43 6.38 3.06
C ASP A 60 30.81 7.60 2.34
N PHE A 61 31.18 7.87 1.08
CA PHE A 61 30.74 9.10 0.40
C PHE A 61 29.21 9.21 0.23
N LEU A 62 28.59 8.10 -0.17
CA LEU A 62 27.13 8.06 -0.36
C LEU A 62 26.39 7.96 0.96
N ASP A 63 27.02 7.35 1.97
CA ASP A 63 26.48 7.30 3.32
C ASP A 63 26.42 8.73 3.90
N TYR A 64 27.48 9.53 3.76
CA TYR A 64 27.47 10.96 4.11
C TYR A 64 26.39 11.75 3.36
N LEU A 65 26.25 11.55 2.05
CA LEU A 65 25.20 12.24 1.29
C LEU A 65 23.78 11.81 1.71
N SER A 66 23.61 10.57 2.18
CA SER A 66 22.31 10.07 2.65
C SER A 66 21.87 10.68 3.97
N GLU A 67 22.80 11.24 4.75
CA GLU A 67 22.49 11.99 5.98
C GLU A 67 21.96 13.40 5.70
N SER A 68 22.15 13.92 4.49
CA SER A 68 21.65 15.24 4.08
C SER A 68 20.12 15.28 4.01
N SER A 69 19.55 16.46 4.29
CA SER A 69 18.10 16.69 4.12
C SER A 69 17.68 16.61 2.64
N LEU A 70 16.38 16.40 2.40
CA LEU A 70 15.86 16.36 1.04
C LEU A 70 16.05 17.71 0.32
N GLU A 71 15.88 18.81 1.05
CA GLU A 71 16.10 20.17 0.54
C GLU A 71 17.55 20.39 0.10
N ASP A 72 18.52 19.92 0.90
CA ASP A 72 19.95 20.02 0.56
C ASP A 72 20.26 19.21 -0.70
N LEU A 73 19.70 18.00 -0.82
CA LEU A 73 19.85 17.18 -2.02
C LEU A 73 19.27 17.86 -3.26
N TYR A 74 18.15 18.60 -3.11
CA TYR A 74 17.55 19.35 -4.21
C TYR A 74 18.39 20.56 -4.61
N CYS A 75 19.05 21.24 -3.67
CA CYS A 75 20.00 22.30 -3.99
C CYS A 75 21.18 21.78 -4.82
N LEU A 76 21.65 20.56 -4.56
CA LEU A 76 22.73 19.94 -5.34
C LEU A 76 22.34 19.59 -6.78
N LEU A 77 21.05 19.60 -7.14
CA LEU A 77 20.60 19.33 -8.52
C LEU A 77 21.00 20.43 -9.50
N ASP A 78 21.19 21.65 -8.99
CA ASP A 78 21.59 22.82 -9.79
C ASP A 78 23.12 22.88 -9.99
N GLU A 79 23.88 21.98 -9.35
CA GLU A 79 25.33 21.94 -9.39
C GLU A 79 25.91 20.94 -10.42
N ASN A 80 26.87 21.43 -11.23
CA ASN A 80 27.61 20.61 -12.20
C ASN A 80 29.01 20.20 -11.74
N ARG A 81 29.33 20.37 -10.45
CA ARG A 81 30.63 19.99 -9.90
C ARG A 81 30.83 18.48 -10.04
N LEU A 82 31.98 18.07 -10.57
CA LEU A 82 32.30 16.66 -10.77
C LEU A 82 32.88 16.06 -9.49
N PHE A 83 32.29 14.96 -9.05
CA PHE A 83 32.80 14.07 -8.01
C PHE A 83 33.00 12.67 -8.59
N TYR A 84 34.22 12.14 -8.45
CA TYR A 84 34.60 10.82 -8.97
C TYR A 84 34.29 10.61 -10.46
N GLY A 85 34.39 11.69 -11.25
CA GLY A 85 34.15 11.68 -12.70
C GLY A 85 32.68 11.80 -13.11
N ARG A 86 31.75 12.07 -12.19
CA ARG A 86 30.32 12.28 -12.45
C ARG A 86 29.80 13.53 -11.73
N PRO A 87 28.79 14.24 -12.26
CA PRO A 87 28.31 15.47 -11.64
C PRO A 87 27.58 15.20 -10.31
N ILE A 88 27.67 16.12 -9.35
CA ILE A 88 27.07 15.97 -8.01
C ILE A 88 25.56 15.79 -8.04
N LYS A 89 24.86 16.47 -8.96
CA LYS A 89 23.42 16.31 -9.17
C LYS A 89 22.99 14.85 -9.42
N LEU A 90 23.83 14.05 -10.10
CA LEU A 90 23.54 12.65 -10.34
C LEU A 90 23.56 11.84 -9.03
N TRP A 91 24.57 12.11 -8.19
CA TRP A 91 24.73 11.47 -6.88
C TRP A 91 23.60 11.88 -5.94
N ALA A 92 23.32 13.18 -5.85
CA ALA A 92 22.25 13.71 -5.03
C ALA A 92 20.88 13.12 -5.43
N LEU A 93 20.60 13.03 -6.73
CA LEU A 93 19.36 12.45 -7.23
C LEU A 93 19.26 10.95 -6.91
N SER A 94 20.34 10.20 -7.10
CA SER A 94 20.39 8.76 -6.75
C SER A 94 20.10 8.54 -5.26
N VAL A 95 20.69 9.35 -4.39
CA VAL A 95 20.45 9.30 -2.95
C VAL A 95 19.02 9.71 -2.60
N ALA A 96 18.48 10.76 -3.23
CA ALA A 96 17.10 11.20 -3.02
C ALA A 96 16.11 10.09 -3.40
N MET A 97 16.30 9.47 -4.56
CA MET A 97 15.45 8.36 -5.01
C MET A 97 15.49 7.16 -4.06
N HIS A 98 16.68 6.77 -3.60
CA HIS A 98 16.84 5.56 -2.77
C HIS A 98 16.45 5.78 -1.31
N THR A 99 16.82 6.92 -0.73
CA THR A 99 16.66 7.20 0.71
C THR A 99 15.28 7.79 1.01
N TYR A 100 14.81 8.68 0.13
CA TYR A 100 13.55 9.39 0.31
C TYR A 100 12.44 8.86 -0.60
N ASN A 101 12.69 7.79 -1.37
CA ASN A 101 11.70 7.17 -2.25
C ASN A 101 11.08 8.17 -3.23
N ILE A 102 11.89 9.06 -3.80
CA ILE A 102 11.45 10.03 -4.80
C ILE A 102 11.14 9.32 -6.13
N ASP A 103 9.95 9.59 -6.69
CA ASP A 103 9.61 9.20 -8.05
C ASP A 103 9.95 10.33 -9.02
N VAL A 104 10.90 10.06 -9.90
CA VAL A 104 11.26 10.96 -11.01
C VAL A 104 10.85 10.42 -12.37
N ALA A 105 10.37 9.18 -12.45
CA ALA A 105 9.99 8.58 -13.71
C ALA A 105 8.80 9.33 -14.34
N SER A 106 7.90 9.85 -13.51
CA SER A 106 6.78 10.70 -13.91
C SER A 106 7.21 12.01 -14.59
N ALA A 107 8.45 12.47 -14.38
CA ALA A 107 8.99 13.67 -15.02
C ALA A 107 9.62 13.41 -16.39
N LEU A 108 9.80 12.15 -16.78
CA LEU A 108 10.56 11.75 -17.95
C LEU A 108 9.65 11.29 -19.10
N SER A 109 10.12 11.52 -20.32
CA SER A 109 9.43 11.08 -21.55
C SER A 109 9.79 9.65 -21.97
N HIS A 110 10.73 9.02 -21.27
CA HIS A 110 11.23 7.68 -21.54
C HIS A 110 11.39 6.91 -20.21
N PRO A 111 11.44 5.56 -20.25
CA PRO A 111 11.67 4.78 -19.06
C PRO A 111 13.03 5.10 -18.44
N LEU A 112 13.07 5.12 -17.11
CA LEU A 112 14.28 5.35 -16.34
C LEU A 112 15.15 4.09 -16.34
N VAL A 113 16.43 4.26 -16.67
CA VAL A 113 17.43 3.19 -16.71
C VAL A 113 18.54 3.51 -15.72
N PHE A 114 19.16 2.50 -15.12
CA PHE A 114 20.18 2.69 -14.11
C PHE A 114 21.54 2.12 -14.52
N THR A 115 22.61 2.74 -14.02
CA THR A 115 23.93 2.15 -13.94
C THR A 115 24.14 1.64 -12.51
N GLU A 116 24.37 0.33 -12.36
CA GLU A 116 24.67 -0.27 -11.07
C GLU A 116 26.13 -0.03 -10.67
N LEU A 117 26.34 0.44 -9.44
CA LEU A 117 27.66 0.55 -8.82
C LEU A 117 27.71 -0.31 -7.57
N ARG A 118 28.65 -1.25 -7.51
CA ARG A 118 28.87 -2.10 -6.33
C ARG A 118 30.08 -1.62 -5.56
N SER A 119 29.92 -1.34 -4.27
CA SER A 119 31.01 -0.96 -3.36
C SER A 119 30.72 -1.50 -1.96
N GLY A 120 31.70 -2.16 -1.33
CA GLY A 120 31.58 -2.63 0.06
C GLY A 120 30.37 -3.55 0.36
N GLY A 121 29.82 -4.26 -0.63
CA GLY A 121 28.61 -5.08 -0.46
C GLY A 121 27.28 -4.33 -0.60
N LYS A 122 27.30 -3.01 -0.81
CA LYS A 122 26.13 -2.21 -1.21
C LYS A 122 26.06 -2.07 -2.73
N THR A 123 24.84 -2.10 -3.28
CA THR A 123 24.56 -1.83 -4.70
C THR A 123 23.83 -0.51 -4.82
N TRP A 124 24.41 0.42 -5.55
CA TRP A 124 23.87 1.75 -5.80
C TRP A 124 23.34 1.84 -7.23
N LEU A 125 22.22 2.53 -7.41
CA LEU A 125 21.57 2.71 -8.70
C LEU A 125 21.67 4.18 -9.13
N LEU A 126 22.51 4.45 -10.13
CA LEU A 126 22.63 5.79 -10.70
C LEU A 126 21.68 5.94 -11.89
N PRO A 127 20.77 6.93 -11.90
CA PRO A 127 19.86 7.13 -13.03
C PRO A 127 20.63 7.62 -14.27
N ASN A 128 20.40 7.00 -15.42
CA ASN A 128 21.00 7.39 -16.68
C ASN A 128 20.16 8.52 -17.29
N LEU A 129 20.64 9.76 -17.11
CA LEU A 129 19.92 10.99 -17.45
C LEU A 129 20.81 11.92 -18.29
N ASP A 130 20.19 12.61 -19.23
CA ASP A 130 20.80 13.73 -19.97
C ASP A 130 20.47 15.10 -19.33
N GLU A 131 21.06 16.18 -19.86
CA GLU A 131 20.82 17.54 -19.34
C GLU A 131 19.36 18.00 -19.44
N LYS A 132 18.60 17.53 -20.44
CA LYS A 132 17.18 17.89 -20.59
C LYS A 132 16.34 17.19 -19.55
N ASP A 133 16.70 15.96 -19.20
CA ASP A 133 16.05 15.19 -18.15
C ASP A 133 16.21 15.90 -16.80
N TYR A 134 17.42 16.38 -16.46
CA TYR A 134 17.64 17.13 -15.22
C TYR A 134 16.78 18.39 -15.14
N CYS A 135 16.65 19.16 -16.23
CA CYS A 135 15.77 20.33 -16.26
C CYS A 135 14.30 19.95 -16.00
N SER A 136 13.83 18.86 -16.63
CA SER A 136 12.46 18.37 -16.49
C SER A 136 12.19 17.88 -15.07
N ILE A 137 13.12 17.12 -14.49
CA ILE A 137 13.07 16.65 -13.11
C ILE A 137 13.07 17.82 -12.14
N ARG A 138 13.95 18.81 -12.34
CA ARG A 138 14.03 19.99 -11.46
C ARG A 138 12.72 20.76 -11.43
N GLN A 139 12.14 20.99 -12.60
CA GLN A 139 10.83 21.64 -12.73
C GLN A 139 9.75 20.81 -12.04
N TYR A 140 9.70 19.50 -12.29
CA TYR A 140 8.74 18.58 -11.67
C TYR A 140 8.84 18.62 -10.13
N LEU A 141 10.03 18.45 -9.56
CA LEU A 141 10.25 18.45 -8.11
C LEU A 141 9.92 19.80 -7.46
N SER A 142 10.05 20.91 -8.19
CA SER A 142 9.67 22.24 -7.69
C SER A 142 8.15 22.48 -7.67
N CYS A 143 7.41 21.76 -8.52
CA CYS A 143 5.96 21.92 -8.65
C CYS A 143 5.17 20.89 -7.85
N GLN A 144 5.74 19.69 -7.63
CA GLN A 144 5.05 18.59 -6.97
C GLN A 144 5.31 18.59 -5.46
N ARG A 145 4.23 18.55 -4.69
CA ARG A 145 4.29 18.43 -3.22
C ARG A 145 4.64 17.01 -2.76
N TYR A 146 4.19 15.99 -3.50
CA TYR A 146 4.44 14.58 -3.20
C TYR A 146 5.08 13.85 -4.39
N PRO A 147 6.34 14.16 -4.77
CA PRO A 147 7.06 13.48 -5.83
C PRO A 147 7.61 12.13 -5.35
N PHE A 148 6.76 11.31 -4.72
CA PHE A 148 7.16 10.07 -4.05
C PHE A 148 6.64 8.86 -4.81
N THR A 149 7.38 7.76 -4.73
CA THR A 149 6.88 6.44 -5.12
C THR A 149 5.75 6.01 -4.16
N SER A 150 5.03 4.93 -4.50
CA SER A 150 4.01 4.37 -3.60
C SER A 150 4.58 4.03 -2.21
N GLN A 151 5.83 3.56 -2.15
CA GLN A 151 6.56 3.31 -0.92
C GLN A 151 6.88 4.60 -0.15
N GLY A 152 7.31 5.67 -0.83
CA GLY A 152 7.56 6.97 -0.21
C GLY A 152 6.31 7.62 0.37
N LEU A 153 5.18 7.54 -0.35
CA LEU A 153 3.87 7.97 0.14
C LEU A 153 3.47 7.19 1.39
N PHE A 154 3.60 5.86 1.36
CA PHE A 154 3.31 4.99 2.50
C PHE A 154 4.11 5.39 3.73
N LEU A 155 5.44 5.53 3.59
CA LEU A 155 6.33 5.87 4.70
C LEU A 155 6.05 7.26 5.27
N THR A 156 5.69 8.22 4.41
CA THR A 156 5.29 9.56 4.84
C THR A 156 4.01 9.51 5.67
N LEU A 157 3.01 8.75 5.22
CA LEU A 157 1.77 8.56 5.96
C LEU A 157 1.98 7.82 7.28
N ALA A 158 2.78 6.74 7.27
CA ALA A 158 3.07 5.96 8.48
C ALA A 158 3.70 6.82 9.59
N LYS A 159 4.68 7.66 9.23
CA LYS A 159 5.29 8.61 10.17
C LYS A 159 4.27 9.59 10.76
N ASN A 160 3.36 10.11 9.94
CA ASN A 160 2.38 11.09 10.39
C ASN A 160 1.31 10.47 11.32
N ILE A 161 0.89 9.22 11.04
CA ILE A 161 -0.09 8.49 11.87
C ILE A 161 0.42 8.30 13.30
N ASP A 162 1.71 7.99 13.50
CA ASP A 162 2.31 7.86 14.84
C ASP A 162 2.24 9.17 15.64
N HIS A 163 2.16 10.31 14.95
CA HIS A 163 2.01 11.65 15.52
C HIS A 163 0.55 12.12 15.58
N GLY A 164 -0.42 11.31 15.15
CA GLY A 164 -1.85 11.66 15.14
C GLY A 164 -2.22 12.69 14.06
N LEU A 165 -1.37 12.88 13.06
CA LEU A 165 -1.60 13.77 11.92
C LEU A 165 -1.92 12.91 10.70
N VAL A 166 -2.94 13.29 9.92
CA VAL A 166 -3.23 12.66 8.63
C VAL A 166 -3.18 13.74 7.57
N ASP A 167 -2.24 13.60 6.64
CA ASP A 167 -2.12 14.48 5.49
C ASP A 167 -3.06 13.98 4.39
N GLU A 168 -4.20 14.66 4.20
CA GLU A 168 -5.26 14.24 3.28
C GLU A 168 -4.81 14.19 1.82
N GLU A 169 -3.95 15.12 1.39
CA GLU A 169 -3.43 15.13 0.02
C GLU A 169 -2.48 13.95 -0.20
N CYS A 170 -1.58 13.70 0.77
CA CYS A 170 -0.69 12.54 0.71
C CYS A 170 -1.48 11.23 0.67
N LEU A 171 -2.54 11.13 1.50
CA LEU A 171 -3.43 9.98 1.55
C LEU A 171 -4.16 9.79 0.22
N TYR A 172 -4.66 10.87 -0.38
CA TYR A 172 -5.29 10.84 -1.69
C TYR A 172 -4.34 10.29 -2.76
N HIS A 173 -3.11 10.78 -2.84
CA HIS A 173 -2.11 10.28 -3.78
C HIS A 173 -1.76 8.81 -3.54
N PHE A 174 -1.63 8.40 -2.27
CA PHE A 174 -1.40 7.00 -1.93
C PHE A 174 -2.54 6.10 -2.40
N CYS A 175 -3.79 6.54 -2.25
CA CYS A 175 -4.97 5.78 -2.67
C CYS A 175 -5.08 5.60 -4.19
N LEU A 176 -4.35 6.39 -4.98
CA LEU A 176 -4.28 6.29 -6.43
C LEU A 176 -3.12 5.40 -6.93
N THR A 177 -2.27 4.89 -6.04
CA THR A 177 -1.18 3.99 -6.41
C THR A 177 -1.70 2.65 -6.92
N GLU A 178 -0.95 1.99 -7.80
CA GLU A 178 -1.33 0.68 -8.36
C GLU A 178 -1.54 -0.37 -7.26
N GLU A 179 -0.68 -0.36 -6.23
CA GLU A 179 -0.78 -1.27 -5.09
C GLU A 179 -2.10 -1.10 -4.34
N PHE A 180 -2.47 0.14 -4.02
CA PHE A 180 -3.68 0.40 -3.26
C PHE A 180 -4.94 0.17 -4.10
N LEU A 181 -4.91 0.56 -5.37
CA LEU A 181 -6.01 0.29 -6.29
C LEU A 181 -6.24 -1.20 -6.50
N TYR A 182 -5.17 -2.00 -6.57
CA TYR A 182 -5.26 -3.46 -6.60
C TYR A 182 -5.96 -3.99 -5.35
N LEU A 183 -5.52 -3.59 -4.15
CA LEU A 183 -6.15 -4.00 -2.89
C LEU A 183 -7.63 -3.63 -2.86
N ARG A 184 -7.97 -2.40 -3.25
CA ARG A 184 -9.36 -1.91 -3.29
C ARG A 184 -10.21 -2.75 -4.25
N THR A 185 -9.65 -3.11 -5.40
CA THR A 185 -10.35 -3.92 -6.40
C THR A 185 -10.56 -5.35 -5.89
N LEU A 186 -9.57 -5.92 -5.21
CA LEU A 186 -9.63 -7.24 -4.59
C LEU A 186 -10.72 -7.33 -3.51
N LEU A 187 -10.94 -6.24 -2.77
CA LEU A 187 -11.91 -6.14 -1.66
C LEU A 187 -13.25 -5.51 -2.08
N CYS A 188 -13.43 -5.24 -3.38
CA CYS A 188 -14.63 -4.61 -3.90
C CYS A 188 -15.88 -5.47 -3.63
N GLY A 189 -17.00 -4.83 -3.34
CA GLY A 189 -18.27 -5.50 -3.04
C GLY A 189 -18.61 -5.60 -1.55
N ALA A 190 -17.70 -5.21 -0.66
CA ALA A 190 -18.08 -4.93 0.72
C ALA A 190 -18.91 -3.64 0.80
N GLU A 191 -19.97 -3.64 1.62
CA GLU A 191 -20.80 -2.45 1.82
C GLU A 191 -19.95 -1.26 2.28
N GLU A 192 -20.23 -0.05 1.77
CA GLU A 192 -19.48 1.18 2.12
C GLU A 192 -19.43 1.45 3.63
N GLN A 193 -20.36 0.89 4.41
CA GLN A 193 -20.41 0.98 5.86
C GLN A 193 -19.27 0.20 6.57
N VAL A 194 -18.67 -0.80 5.91
CA VAL A 194 -17.60 -1.63 6.51
C VAL A 194 -16.22 -1.10 6.16
N SER A 195 -16.00 -0.69 4.91
CA SER A 195 -14.66 -0.37 4.41
C SER A 195 -14.63 0.93 3.61
N THR A 196 -14.62 2.06 4.32
CA THR A 196 -14.26 3.33 3.70
C THR A 196 -12.82 3.27 3.18
N ILE A 197 -12.52 4.06 2.15
CA ILE A 197 -11.15 4.15 1.60
C ILE A 197 -10.14 4.50 2.69
N ALA A 198 -10.51 5.41 3.60
CA ALA A 198 -9.70 5.79 4.74
C ALA A 198 -9.47 4.61 5.71
N ALA A 199 -10.50 3.83 6.03
CA ALA A 199 -10.35 2.66 6.91
C ALA A 199 -9.41 1.60 6.32
N LEU A 200 -9.53 1.34 5.00
CA LEU A 200 -8.61 0.44 4.29
C LEU A 200 -7.17 0.97 4.30
N ALA A 201 -6.98 2.26 4.05
CA ALA A 201 -5.66 2.87 4.13
C ALA A 201 -5.07 2.78 5.54
N HIS A 202 -5.86 3.07 6.58
CA HIS A 202 -5.42 2.94 7.96
C HIS A 202 -5.02 1.50 8.32
N MET A 203 -5.83 0.51 7.95
CA MET A 203 -5.53 -0.91 8.16
C MET A 203 -4.18 -1.28 7.54
N VAL A 204 -3.95 -0.87 6.30
CA VAL A 204 -2.74 -1.19 5.55
C VAL A 204 -1.52 -0.48 6.13
N ILE A 205 -1.63 0.83 6.42
CA ILE A 205 -0.49 1.64 6.86
C ILE A 205 -0.02 1.22 8.26
N ARG A 206 -0.97 0.93 9.17
CA ARG A 206 -0.66 0.53 10.56
C ARG A 206 0.07 -0.81 10.65
N ASN A 207 -0.17 -1.71 9.71
CA ASN A 207 0.35 -3.09 9.73
C ASN A 207 1.66 -3.28 8.97
N GLY A 208 2.27 -2.17 8.58
CA GLY A 208 3.63 -2.14 8.10
C GLY A 208 3.78 -2.35 6.60
N GLU A 209 4.77 -1.66 6.09
CA GLU A 209 5.12 -1.55 4.67
C GLU A 209 5.34 -2.93 4.03
N LYS A 210 6.15 -3.78 4.66
CA LYS A 210 6.55 -5.08 4.09
C LYS A 210 5.35 -5.98 3.80
N VAL A 211 4.37 -6.00 4.70
CA VAL A 211 3.16 -6.81 4.55
C VAL A 211 2.38 -6.31 3.34
N PHE A 212 2.09 -5.02 3.28
CA PHE A 212 1.31 -4.43 2.19
C PHE A 212 1.94 -4.66 0.81
N PHE A 213 3.23 -4.31 0.64
CA PHE A 213 3.89 -4.40 -0.65
C PHE A 213 4.19 -5.83 -1.09
N SER A 214 4.35 -6.78 -0.15
CA SER A 214 4.46 -8.20 -0.50
C SER A 214 3.14 -8.80 -0.97
N LEU A 215 2.01 -8.39 -0.38
CA LEU A 215 0.68 -8.82 -0.80
C LEU A 215 0.28 -8.20 -2.13
N CYS A 216 0.64 -6.94 -2.36
CA CYS A 216 0.28 -6.20 -3.57
C CYS A 216 1.42 -6.17 -4.59
N ASP A 217 2.32 -7.15 -4.61
CA ASP A 217 3.47 -7.15 -5.52
C ASP A 217 3.08 -7.18 -7.01
N LYS A 218 4.03 -6.88 -7.89
CA LYS A 218 3.79 -6.83 -9.34
C LYS A 218 3.25 -8.17 -9.89
N HIS A 219 3.65 -9.29 -9.30
CA HIS A 219 3.19 -10.61 -9.73
C HIS A 219 1.69 -10.75 -9.45
N ASN A 220 1.25 -10.53 -8.21
CA ASN A 220 -0.14 -10.62 -7.79
C ASN A 220 -1.02 -9.63 -8.58
N ARG A 221 -0.56 -8.40 -8.80
CA ARG A 221 -1.29 -7.39 -9.61
C ARG A 221 -1.48 -7.80 -11.08
N SER A 222 -0.57 -8.61 -11.62
CA SER A 222 -0.63 -9.06 -13.02
C SER A 222 -1.53 -10.29 -13.24
N THR A 223 -1.92 -10.96 -12.17
CA THR A 223 -2.79 -12.14 -12.20
C THR A 223 -4.26 -11.77 -12.09
N ALA A 224 -5.15 -12.67 -12.53
CA ALA A 224 -6.58 -12.47 -12.38
C ALA A 224 -6.99 -12.49 -10.90
N ILE A 225 -7.82 -11.52 -10.53
CA ILE A 225 -8.39 -11.41 -9.18
C ILE A 225 -9.19 -12.68 -8.86
N SER A 226 -8.89 -13.30 -7.73
CA SER A 226 -9.55 -14.53 -7.27
C SER A 226 -9.88 -14.48 -5.78
N ASP A 227 -10.86 -15.28 -5.37
CA ASP A 227 -11.24 -15.43 -3.96
C ASP A 227 -10.06 -15.92 -3.11
N GLN A 228 -9.19 -16.76 -3.66
CA GLN A 228 -7.99 -17.23 -2.96
C GLN A 228 -7.03 -16.07 -2.63
N GLN A 229 -6.84 -15.13 -3.56
CA GLN A 229 -6.02 -13.94 -3.30
C GLN A 229 -6.65 -13.05 -2.24
N ARG A 230 -7.97 -12.85 -2.32
CA ARG A 230 -8.72 -12.06 -1.34
C ARG A 230 -8.59 -12.65 0.05
N ARG A 231 -8.84 -13.96 0.20
CA ARG A 231 -8.67 -14.69 1.46
C ARG A 231 -7.24 -14.63 1.96
N LYS A 232 -6.23 -14.81 1.10
CA LYS A 232 -4.81 -14.67 1.49
C LYS A 232 -4.53 -13.30 2.10
N VAL A 233 -4.98 -12.22 1.44
CA VAL A 233 -4.80 -10.84 1.94
C VAL A 233 -5.50 -10.66 3.28
N LEU A 234 -6.80 -11.01 3.37
CA LEU A 234 -7.58 -10.82 4.58
C LEU A 234 -7.09 -11.67 5.75
N CYS A 235 -6.76 -12.94 5.54
CA CYS A 235 -6.17 -13.80 6.57
C CYS A 235 -4.84 -13.23 7.07
N THR A 236 -3.99 -12.70 6.19
CA THR A 236 -2.72 -12.08 6.62
C THR A 236 -2.94 -10.92 7.58
N TYR A 237 -3.94 -10.06 7.33
CA TYR A 237 -4.26 -8.97 8.26
C TYR A 237 -5.02 -9.44 9.51
N VAL A 238 -5.83 -10.49 9.41
CA VAL A 238 -6.46 -11.14 10.58
C VAL A 238 -5.40 -11.71 11.52
N ASP A 239 -4.35 -12.35 10.99
CA ASP A 239 -3.24 -12.90 11.77
C ASP A 239 -2.44 -11.79 12.47
N LEU A 240 -2.46 -10.57 11.93
CA LEU A 240 -1.90 -9.36 12.55
C LEU A 240 -2.84 -8.71 13.58
N GLY A 241 -4.04 -9.25 13.77
CA GLY A 241 -5.01 -8.75 14.72
C GLY A 241 -5.83 -7.56 14.22
N GLU A 242 -6.04 -7.43 12.91
CA GLU A 242 -6.86 -6.35 12.35
C GLU A 242 -8.36 -6.69 12.31
N PRO A 243 -9.20 -5.98 13.08
CA PRO A 243 -10.63 -6.28 13.15
C PRO A 243 -11.37 -5.94 11.85
N LEU A 244 -10.89 -4.94 11.09
CA LEU A 244 -11.46 -4.61 9.79
C LEU A 244 -11.30 -5.76 8.80
N ALA A 245 -10.13 -6.41 8.78
CA ALA A 245 -9.89 -7.56 7.93
C ALA A 245 -10.80 -8.74 8.29
N ALA A 246 -11.03 -8.98 9.59
CA ALA A 246 -11.96 -10.00 10.05
C ALA A 246 -13.40 -9.73 9.59
N LEU A 247 -13.86 -8.48 9.71
CA LEU A 247 -15.18 -8.08 9.21
C LEU A 247 -15.29 -8.26 7.70
N LEU A 248 -14.28 -7.82 6.94
CA LEU A 248 -14.25 -7.98 5.49
C LEU A 248 -14.27 -9.46 5.08
N LEU A 249 -13.62 -10.33 5.84
CA LEU A 249 -13.64 -11.77 5.57
C LEU A 249 -15.04 -12.35 5.78
N LEU A 250 -15.78 -11.89 6.80
CA LEU A 250 -17.19 -12.25 6.97
C LEU A 250 -18.07 -11.75 5.82
N VAL A 251 -17.83 -10.53 5.33
CA VAL A 251 -18.63 -9.97 4.24
C VAL A 251 -18.51 -10.79 2.96
N HIS A 252 -17.29 -11.25 2.64
CA HIS A 252 -17.02 -11.95 1.39
C HIS A 252 -17.12 -13.47 1.46
N ASP A 253 -16.72 -14.07 2.60
CA ASP A 253 -16.39 -15.49 2.68
C ASP A 253 -16.82 -16.11 4.03
N GLU A 254 -17.97 -15.69 4.59
CA GLU A 254 -18.51 -16.17 5.87
C GLU A 254 -18.58 -17.70 5.98
N ASP A 255 -19.18 -18.36 4.97
CA ASP A 255 -19.34 -19.81 4.99
C ASP A 255 -17.96 -20.49 4.94
N TRP A 256 -17.01 -19.96 4.17
CA TRP A 256 -15.65 -20.50 4.11
C TRP A 256 -14.97 -20.44 5.48
N VAL A 257 -15.12 -19.34 6.23
CA VAL A 257 -14.57 -19.20 7.59
C VAL A 257 -15.10 -20.31 8.53
N ILE A 258 -16.41 -20.61 8.48
CA ILE A 258 -17.02 -21.62 9.36
C ILE A 258 -16.50 -23.02 9.07
N HIS A 259 -16.20 -23.34 7.81
CA HIS A 259 -15.84 -24.70 7.41
C HIS A 259 -14.33 -24.95 7.43
N GLU A 260 -13.52 -23.94 7.10
CA GLU A 260 -12.10 -24.13 6.83
C GLU A 260 -11.20 -23.73 7.99
N PHE A 261 -11.66 -22.86 8.90
CA PHE A 261 -10.87 -22.50 10.07
C PHE A 261 -10.85 -23.67 11.06
N THR A 262 -9.70 -23.94 11.68
CA THR A 262 -9.61 -24.86 12.83
C THR A 262 -10.31 -24.27 14.04
N ASP A 263 -10.64 -25.08 15.05
CA ASP A 263 -11.35 -24.58 16.24
C ASP A 263 -10.55 -23.48 16.97
N GLU A 264 -9.22 -23.63 17.05
CA GLU A 264 -8.31 -22.65 17.66
C GLU A 264 -8.29 -21.31 16.90
N VAL A 265 -8.20 -21.36 15.56
CA VAL A 265 -8.20 -20.17 14.71
C VAL A 265 -9.56 -19.49 14.75
N LEU A 266 -10.64 -20.27 14.70
CA LEU A 266 -12.00 -19.75 14.76
C LEU A 266 -12.28 -19.08 16.12
N GLN A 267 -11.76 -19.61 17.23
CA GLN A 267 -11.85 -18.97 18.54
C GLN A 267 -11.12 -17.62 18.57
N SER A 268 -9.89 -17.58 18.07
CA SER A 268 -9.10 -16.34 17.98
C SER A 268 -9.75 -15.31 17.07
N PHE A 269 -10.34 -15.77 15.96
CA PHE A 269 -11.08 -14.95 15.02
C PHE A 269 -12.32 -14.33 15.66
N VAL A 270 -13.11 -15.10 16.40
CA VAL A 270 -14.29 -14.61 17.13
C VAL A 270 -13.89 -13.54 18.16
N PHE A 271 -12.75 -13.71 18.85
CA PHE A 271 -12.24 -12.72 19.81
C PHE A 271 -11.88 -11.39 19.13
N LEU A 272 -11.41 -11.44 17.88
CA LEU A 272 -11.03 -10.27 17.11
C LEU A 272 -12.24 -9.46 16.60
N LEU A 273 -13.43 -10.06 16.51
CA LEU A 273 -14.60 -9.43 15.92
C LEU A 273 -15.17 -8.28 16.77
N PRO A 274 -15.44 -7.10 16.18
CA PRO A 274 -16.12 -6.01 16.87
C PRO A 274 -17.56 -6.37 17.30
N LYS A 275 -17.81 -6.42 18.61
CA LYS A 275 -19.10 -6.86 19.17
C LYS A 275 -20.31 -6.05 18.72
N GLU A 276 -20.11 -4.77 18.39
CA GLU A 276 -21.19 -3.87 17.98
C GLU A 276 -21.64 -4.09 16.53
N SER A 277 -20.77 -4.67 15.70
CA SER A 277 -20.99 -4.82 14.25
C SER A 277 -22.18 -5.76 13.95
N PRO A 278 -23.06 -5.39 13.00
CA PRO A 278 -24.16 -6.26 12.57
C PRO A 278 -23.65 -7.58 11.96
N TYR A 279 -22.52 -7.54 11.25
CA TYR A 279 -21.90 -8.73 10.66
C TYR A 279 -21.43 -9.70 11.75
N SER A 280 -20.79 -9.19 12.79
CA SER A 280 -20.34 -10.01 13.93
C SER A 280 -21.53 -10.66 14.65
N LYS A 281 -22.60 -9.90 14.90
CA LYS A 281 -23.82 -10.43 15.53
C LYS A 281 -24.48 -11.53 14.69
N LYS A 282 -24.59 -11.31 13.37
CA LYS A 282 -25.13 -12.29 12.42
C LYS A 282 -24.26 -13.56 12.36
N PHE A 283 -22.94 -13.40 12.32
CA PHE A 283 -22.01 -14.51 12.30
C PHE A 283 -22.09 -15.34 13.58
N ILE A 284 -22.08 -14.69 14.74
CA ILE A 284 -22.17 -15.35 16.05
C ILE A 284 -23.47 -16.13 16.17
N SER A 285 -24.62 -15.58 15.74
CA SER A 285 -25.89 -16.30 15.80
C SER A 285 -25.87 -17.56 14.91
N ARG A 286 -25.24 -17.49 13.73
CA ARG A 286 -25.03 -18.67 12.87
C ARG A 286 -24.05 -19.67 13.48
N LEU A 287 -22.95 -19.22 14.08
CA LEU A 287 -21.99 -20.09 14.76
C LEU A 287 -22.65 -20.87 15.91
N LEU A 288 -23.50 -20.20 16.69
CA LEU A 288 -24.28 -20.82 17.76
C LEU A 288 -25.30 -21.85 17.25
N SER A 289 -25.82 -21.67 16.04
CA SER A 289 -26.69 -22.66 15.39
C SER A 289 -25.93 -23.81 14.72
N SER A 290 -24.61 -23.71 14.62
CA SER A 290 -23.75 -24.72 13.97
C SER A 290 -23.29 -25.79 14.98
N PRO A 291 -22.78 -26.95 14.52
CA PRO A 291 -22.13 -27.94 15.37
C PRO A 291 -20.93 -27.41 16.16
N ARG A 292 -20.37 -26.25 15.76
CA ARG A 292 -19.20 -25.60 16.36
C ARG A 292 -19.58 -24.54 17.41
N CYS A 293 -20.80 -24.57 17.94
CA CYS A 293 -21.30 -23.61 18.93
C CYS A 293 -20.48 -23.55 20.23
N HIS A 294 -19.82 -24.65 20.60
CA HIS A 294 -18.98 -24.76 21.80
C HIS A 294 -17.79 -23.79 21.80
N ILE A 295 -17.35 -23.33 20.63
CA ILE A 295 -16.28 -22.32 20.46
C ILE A 295 -16.68 -20.99 21.11
N TYR A 296 -17.96 -20.61 20.98
CA TYR A 296 -18.47 -19.37 21.57
C TYR A 296 -18.81 -19.52 23.06
N GLN A 297 -19.15 -20.72 23.53
CA GLN A 297 -19.48 -20.96 24.95
C GLN A 297 -18.27 -20.71 25.87
N HIS A 298 -17.05 -20.97 25.41
CA HIS A 298 -15.82 -20.64 26.14
C HIS A 298 -15.58 -19.13 26.25
N HIS A 299 -16.22 -18.31 25.40
CA HIS A 299 -16.06 -16.86 25.43
C HIS A 299 -16.94 -16.19 26.50
N GLU A 300 -18.11 -16.75 26.84
CA GLU A 300 -18.92 -16.25 27.98
C GLU A 300 -18.40 -16.72 29.34
N ALA A 301 -17.73 -17.88 29.41
CA ALA A 301 -17.19 -18.41 30.67
C ALA A 301 -15.98 -17.64 31.24
N VAL A 302 -15.34 -16.76 30.45
CA VAL A 302 -14.14 -16.00 30.86
C VAL A 302 -14.47 -14.53 31.22
N ILE A 303 -15.70 -14.08 31.03
CA ILE A 303 -16.17 -12.82 31.61
C ILE A 303 -16.76 -13.15 32.97
N ASP A 304 -15.89 -13.25 33.97
CA ASP A 304 -16.27 -13.28 35.37
C ASP A 304 -17.06 -12.00 35.68
N LYS A 305 -18.39 -12.10 35.62
CA LYS A 305 -19.33 -11.03 35.94
C LYS A 305 -19.35 -10.68 37.44
N ASP A 306 -18.59 -11.40 38.28
CA ASP A 306 -18.58 -11.22 39.72
C ASP A 306 -17.21 -10.86 40.31
N SER A 307 -16.16 -10.62 39.50
CA SER A 307 -14.95 -9.98 40.03
C SER A 307 -15.25 -8.49 40.27
N PRO A 308 -15.14 -7.98 41.51
CA PRO A 308 -15.44 -6.58 41.80
C PRO A 308 -14.48 -5.70 40.99
N ILE A 309 -15.00 -4.99 39.99
CA ILE A 309 -14.25 -3.99 39.24
C ILE A 309 -13.71 -3.01 40.27
N LYS A 310 -12.39 -3.02 40.46
CA LYS A 310 -11.74 -2.14 41.42
C LYS A 310 -11.62 -0.79 40.75
N TYR A 311 -12.19 0.23 41.38
CA TYR A 311 -12.14 1.59 40.84
C TYR A 311 -11.03 2.37 41.53
N GLU A 312 -10.30 3.17 40.75
CA GLU A 312 -9.38 4.20 41.26
C GLU A 312 -10.02 5.58 41.06
N GLU A 313 -10.02 6.40 42.10
CA GLU A 313 -10.46 7.80 42.00
C GLU A 313 -9.29 8.67 41.55
N TYR A 314 -9.44 9.34 40.41
CA TYR A 314 -8.44 10.23 39.85
C TYR A 314 -8.91 11.69 39.82
N VAL A 315 -8.08 12.61 40.29
CA VAL A 315 -8.35 14.06 40.23
C VAL A 315 -7.64 14.64 39.01
N VAL A 316 -8.43 15.19 38.08
CA VAL A 316 -7.94 15.79 36.84
C VAL A 316 -7.03 16.98 37.13
N LYS A 317 -5.83 17.00 36.55
CA LYS A 317 -4.90 18.12 36.64
C LYS A 317 -5.12 19.13 35.52
N GLU A 318 -4.62 20.34 35.72
CA GLU A 318 -4.70 21.40 34.71
C GLU A 318 -4.01 20.97 33.40
N GLY A 319 -4.71 21.12 32.28
CA GLY A 319 -4.22 20.74 30.94
C GLY A 319 -4.40 19.26 30.56
N GLU A 320 -4.97 18.41 31.41
CA GLU A 320 -5.23 17.00 31.06
C GLU A 320 -6.52 16.82 30.23
N SER A 321 -6.48 15.88 29.28
CA SER A 321 -7.63 15.46 28.49
C SER A 321 -8.03 14.02 28.82
N LEU A 322 -9.30 13.63 28.54
CA LEU A 322 -9.76 12.25 28.75
C LEU A 322 -8.87 11.25 28.03
N TRP A 323 -8.36 11.61 26.85
CA TRP A 323 -7.46 10.77 26.07
C TRP A 323 -6.11 10.55 26.77
N LEU A 324 -5.52 11.61 27.36
CA LEU A 324 -4.27 11.49 28.12
C LEU A 324 -4.44 10.61 29.36
N ILE A 325 -5.59 10.71 30.03
CA ILE A 325 -5.94 9.90 31.20
C ILE A 325 -6.17 8.45 30.77
N ALA A 326 -7.01 8.22 29.75
CA ALA A 326 -7.27 6.91 29.17
C ALA A 326 -5.98 6.17 28.80
N ARG A 327 -5.08 6.83 28.08
CA ARG A 327 -3.77 6.28 27.69
C ARG A 327 -2.87 5.97 28.89
N ARG A 328 -2.87 6.83 29.91
CA ARG A 328 -2.05 6.62 31.13
C ARG A 328 -2.49 5.39 31.91
N PHE A 329 -3.79 5.16 31.99
CA PHE A 329 -4.38 4.07 32.78
C PHE A 329 -4.71 2.81 31.95
N GLY A 330 -4.39 2.79 30.65
CA GLY A 330 -4.63 1.64 29.78
C GLY A 330 -6.10 1.31 29.56
N ILE A 331 -6.98 2.32 29.66
CA ILE A 331 -8.43 2.23 29.48
C ILE A 331 -8.86 3.10 28.30
N THR A 332 -10.08 2.90 27.81
CA THR A 332 -10.63 3.69 26.70
C THR A 332 -11.31 4.96 27.18
N VAL A 333 -11.41 5.98 26.32
CA VAL A 333 -12.14 7.21 26.65
C VAL A 333 -13.62 6.92 26.88
N GLU A 334 -14.17 6.00 26.10
CA GLU A 334 -15.54 5.53 26.18
C GLU A 334 -15.83 4.84 27.53
N GLU A 335 -14.89 4.05 28.05
CA GLU A 335 -15.00 3.46 29.40
C GLU A 335 -14.99 4.53 30.50
N ILE A 336 -14.08 5.51 30.44
CA ILE A 336 -14.06 6.62 31.42
C ILE A 336 -15.38 7.38 31.38
N MET A 337 -15.88 7.70 30.18
CA MET A 337 -17.12 8.45 30.02
C MET A 337 -18.34 7.67 30.53
N ARG A 338 -18.40 6.37 30.25
CA ARG A 338 -19.48 5.48 30.70
C ARG A 338 -19.55 5.41 32.22
N GLU A 339 -18.41 5.18 32.89
CA GLU A 339 -18.35 5.04 34.34
C GLU A 339 -18.57 6.36 35.09
N ASN A 340 -18.32 7.50 34.43
CA ASN A 340 -18.52 8.85 34.99
C ASN A 340 -19.80 9.54 34.49
N HIS A 341 -20.66 8.81 33.76
CA HIS A 341 -21.89 9.33 33.17
C HIS A 341 -21.70 10.64 32.38
N MET A 342 -20.59 10.73 31.65
CA MET A 342 -20.24 11.91 30.86
C MET A 342 -20.71 11.76 29.42
N ASN A 343 -21.35 12.82 28.90
CA ASN A 343 -21.79 12.88 27.49
C ASN A 343 -20.92 13.84 26.65
N HIS A 344 -19.79 14.31 27.19
CA HIS A 344 -18.90 15.25 26.53
C HIS A 344 -17.43 14.99 26.89
N HIS A 345 -16.52 15.42 26.02
CA HIS A 345 -15.08 15.25 26.21
C HIS A 345 -14.41 16.35 27.06
N ARG A 346 -15.16 17.38 27.47
CA ARG A 346 -14.61 18.50 28.24
C ARG A 346 -14.33 18.09 29.68
N LEU A 347 -13.11 18.32 30.14
CA LEU A 347 -12.69 18.13 31.53
C LEU A 347 -12.34 19.47 32.16
N MET A 348 -12.71 19.63 33.43
CA MET A 348 -12.28 20.78 34.23
C MET A 348 -11.18 20.32 35.20
N PRO A 349 -10.15 21.13 35.44
CA PRO A 349 -9.18 20.84 36.49
C PRO A 349 -9.88 20.68 37.84
N GLY A 350 -9.52 19.63 38.59
CA GLY A 350 -10.14 19.27 39.87
C GLY A 350 -11.35 18.33 39.77
N THR A 351 -11.81 17.95 38.58
CA THR A 351 -12.86 16.93 38.41
C THR A 351 -12.37 15.57 38.94
N ARG A 352 -13.20 14.88 39.73
CA ARG A 352 -12.96 13.51 40.17
C ARG A 352 -13.53 12.53 39.16
N LEU A 353 -12.71 11.61 38.67
CA LEU A 353 -13.09 10.55 37.75
C LEU A 353 -12.94 9.18 38.43
N LYS A 354 -13.94 8.32 38.24
CA LYS A 354 -13.88 6.89 38.54
C LYS A 354 -13.25 6.18 37.35
N LEU A 355 -12.07 5.59 37.55
CA LEU A 355 -11.37 4.84 36.53
C LEU A 355 -11.47 3.34 36.84
N PRO A 356 -12.00 2.50 35.93
CA PRO A 356 -12.02 1.06 36.13
C PRO A 356 -10.59 0.49 36.00
N LEU A 357 -10.08 -0.18 37.04
CA LEU A 357 -8.80 -0.88 36.96
C LEU A 357 -8.98 -2.19 36.21
N LYS A 358 -8.33 -2.33 35.06
CA LYS A 358 -8.21 -3.61 34.39
C LYS A 358 -7.19 -4.45 35.18
N SER A 359 -7.63 -5.55 35.80
CA SER A 359 -6.70 -6.53 36.37
C SER A 359 -5.81 -7.05 35.25
N SER A 360 -4.50 -6.91 35.43
CA SER A 360 -3.46 -7.24 34.45
C SER A 360 -3.43 -8.72 34.09
#